data_AF-A0A182T3G8-F1
#
_entry.id   AF-A0A182T3G8-F1
#
_cell.length_a   1.000
_cell.length_b   1.000
_cell.length_c   1.000
_cell.angle_alpha   90.00
_cell.angle_beta   90.00
_cell.angle_gamma   90.00
#
_symmetry.space_group_name_H-M   'P 1'
#
loop_
_entity.id
_entity.type
_entity.pdbx_description
1 polymer ?
#
loop_
_entity_poly.entity_id
_entity_poly.type
_entity_poly.pdbx_seq_one_letter_code
_entity_poly.pdbx_strand_id
1 'polypeptide(L)'
;METNVNHAKRMLAKNLRILALDREKLENPDPDIWEGRAINLVEEYSAVLYQSYKEGSFENKQNKKTWSFWNAVFYCGTIYTTIGK
;
A
#
# COMPACT_ATOMS: atom_id res chain seq x y z
N MET A 1 4.64 15.23 5.13
CA MET A 1 5.64 14.16 4.92
C MET A 1 5.00 13.15 4.00
N GLU A 2 5.53 13.05 2.79
CA GLU A 2 5.07 12.07 1.80
C GLU A 2 5.54 10.69 2.26
N THR A 3 4.61 9.75 2.49
CA THR A 3 4.99 8.39 2.88
C THR A 3 5.66 7.70 1.69
N ASN A 4 6.58 6.76 1.97
CA ASN A 4 7.24 5.94 0.95
C ASN A 4 6.21 5.31 -0.02
N VAL A 5 5.06 4.89 0.52
CA VAL A 5 3.92 4.35 -0.24
C VAL A 5 3.34 5.35 -1.24
N ASN A 6 3.20 6.62 -0.86
CA ASN A 6 2.64 7.64 -1.75
C ASN A 6 3.58 7.94 -2.91
N HIS A 7 4.89 7.94 -2.66
CA HIS A 7 5.90 8.04 -3.70
C HIS A 7 5.86 6.81 -4.64
N ALA A 8 5.85 5.59 -4.07
CA ALA A 8 5.76 4.35 -4.83
C ALA A 8 4.48 4.28 -5.69
N LYS A 9 3.34 4.75 -5.17
CA LYS A 9 2.07 4.84 -5.92
C LYS A 9 2.19 5.75 -7.15
N ARG A 10 2.85 6.90 -7.00
CA ARG A 10 3.09 7.83 -8.11
C ARG A 10 4.03 7.24 -9.15
N MET A 11 5.06 6.51 -8.71
CA MET A 11 5.97 5.81 -9.61
C MET A 11 5.26 4.71 -10.41
N LEU A 12 4.41 3.90 -9.76
CA LEU A 12 3.58 2.90 -10.43
C LEU A 12 2.72 3.55 -11.53
N ALA A 13 2.01 4.63 -11.20
CA ALA A 13 1.14 5.32 -12.15
C ALA A 13 1.92 5.87 -13.37
N LYS A 14 3.13 6.40 -13.15
CA LYS A 14 4.01 6.86 -14.23
C LYS A 14 4.48 5.70 -15.10
N ASN A 15 4.94 4.61 -14.49
CA ASN A 15 5.47 3.46 -15.22
C ASN A 15 4.37 2.75 -16.04
N LEU A 16 3.17 2.58 -15.48
CA LEU A 16 2.03 2.05 -16.21
C LEU A 16 1.63 2.95 -17.39
N ARG A 17 1.69 4.28 -17.22
CA ARG A 17 1.43 5.21 -18.32
C ARG A 17 2.45 5.07 -19.44
N ILE A 18 3.73 4.95 -19.12
CA ILE A 18 4.79 4.73 -20.11
C ILE A 18 4.56 3.39 -20.82
N LEU A 19 4.30 2.33 -20.06
CA LEU A 19 4.01 1.00 -20.60
C LEU A 19 2.81 1.01 -21.57
N ALA A 20 1.75 1.77 -21.26
CA ALA A 20 0.59 1.93 -22.14
C ALA A 20 0.93 2.68 -23.44
N LEU A 21 1.74 3.75 -23.35
CA LEU A 21 2.18 4.52 -24.52
C LEU A 21 3.13 3.72 -25.43
N ASP A 22 3.98 2.87 -24.84
CA ASP A 22 4.87 1.98 -25.62
C ASP A 22 4.06 0.92 -26.37
N ARG A 23 2.94 0.44 -25.82
CA ARG A 23 2.03 -0.48 -26.51
C ARG A 23 1.42 0.14 -27.77
N GLU A 24 1.02 1.40 -27.71
CA GLU A 24 0.41 2.11 -28.85
C GLU A 24 1.39 2.33 -30.02
N LYS A 25 2.70 2.29 -29.75
CA LYS A 25 3.75 2.46 -30.77
C LYS A 25 4.15 1.16 -31.47
N LEU A 26 3.70 0.00 -30.98
CA LEU A 26 4.06 -1.30 -31.55
C LEU A 26 3.08 -1.68 -32.67
N GLU A 27 3.63 -2.03 -33.83
CA GLU A 27 2.88 -2.42 -35.04
C GLU A 27 2.15 -3.77 -34.89
N ASN A 28 2.58 -4.61 -33.94
CA ASN A 28 1.92 -5.84 -33.50
C ASN A 28 2.18 -6.07 -32.00
N PRO A 29 1.33 -5.54 -31.11
CA PRO A 29 1.52 -5.72 -29.68
C PRO A 29 1.07 -7.11 -29.26
N ASP A 30 2.01 -7.95 -28.82
CA ASP A 30 1.71 -9.19 -28.11
C ASP A 30 1.04 -8.83 -26.76
N PRO A 31 -0.25 -9.16 -26.57
CA PRO A 31 -1.00 -8.77 -25.38
C PRO A 31 -0.44 -9.43 -24.11
N ASP A 32 0.09 -10.65 -24.20
CA ASP A 32 0.57 -11.43 -23.05
C ASP A 32 1.86 -10.82 -22.48
N ILE A 33 2.75 -10.33 -23.36
CA ILE A 33 4.01 -9.69 -22.94
C ILE A 33 3.74 -8.36 -22.24
N TRP A 34 2.76 -7.60 -22.71
CA TRP A 34 2.40 -6.32 -22.09
C TRP A 34 1.75 -6.55 -20.72
N GLU A 35 0.81 -7.50 -20.65
CA GLU A 35 0.10 -7.84 -19.42
C GLU A 35 1.07 -8.36 -18.35
N GLY A 36 2.02 -9.23 -18.72
CA GLY A 36 3.06 -9.70 -17.79
C GLY A 36 3.92 -8.57 -17.21
N ARG A 37 4.27 -7.55 -18.02
CA ARG A 37 5.01 -6.38 -17.51
C ARG A 37 4.16 -5.50 -16.60
N ALA A 38 2.89 -5.32 -16.93
CA ALA A 38 1.96 -4.57 -16.08
C ALA A 38 1.77 -5.25 -14.72
N ILE A 39 1.63 -6.58 -14.70
CA ILE A 39 1.52 -7.39 -13.49
C ILE A 39 2.78 -7.24 -12.63
N ASN A 40 3.98 -7.37 -13.22
CA ASN A 40 5.24 -7.18 -12.48
C ASN A 40 5.32 -5.80 -11.80
N LEU A 41 4.93 -4.72 -12.50
CA LEU A 41 4.92 -3.38 -11.90
C LEU A 41 3.95 -3.29 -10.71
N VAL A 42 2.79 -3.94 -10.80
CA VAL A 42 1.83 -4.00 -9.70
C VAL A 42 2.36 -4.84 -8.53
N GLU A 43 3.02 -5.96 -8.80
CA GLU A 43 3.63 -6.80 -7.78
C GLU A 43 4.72 -6.06 -7.01
N GLU A 44 5.61 -5.32 -7.70
CA GLU A 44 6.64 -4.49 -7.08
C GLU A 44 6.02 -3.44 -6.14
N TYR A 45 4.97 -2.75 -6.58
CA TYR A 45 4.25 -1.81 -5.72
C TYR A 45 3.58 -2.52 -4.54
N SER A 46 2.99 -3.69 -4.76
CA SER A 46 2.33 -4.46 -3.70
C SER A 46 3.31 -4.87 -2.61
N ALA A 47 4.55 -5.23 -2.95
CA ALA A 47 5.59 -5.55 -1.97
C ALA A 47 5.89 -4.37 -1.04
N VAL A 48 6.01 -3.16 -1.60
CA VAL A 48 6.20 -1.92 -0.82
C VAL A 48 4.97 -1.61 0.05
N LEU A 49 3.77 -1.86 -0.48
CA LEU A 49 2.51 -1.70 0.26
C LEU A 49 2.42 -2.65 1.45
N TYR A 50 2.74 -3.93 1.26
CA TYR A 50 2.72 -4.92 2.33
C TYR A 50 3.79 -4.65 3.40
N GLN A 51 4.99 -4.25 2.98
CA GLN A 51 6.06 -3.93 3.92
C GLN A 51 5.68 -2.74 4.80
N SER A 52 5.19 -1.66 4.20
CA SER A 52 4.73 -0.49 4.93
C SER A 52 3.52 -0.77 5.83
N TYR A 53 2.70 -1.78 5.51
CA TYR A 53 1.56 -2.21 6.33
C TYR A 53 2.03 -2.94 7.58
N LYS A 54 2.98 -3.87 7.41
CA LYS A 54 3.63 -4.56 8.54
C LYS A 54 4.34 -3.59 9.49
N GLU A 55 4.92 -2.53 8.94
CA GLU A 55 5.64 -1.50 9.70
C GLU A 55 4.72 -0.49 10.38
N GLY A 56 3.39 -0.56 10.20
CA GLY A 56 2.46 0.42 10.75
C GLY A 56 2.60 1.81 10.12
N SER A 57 3.31 1.94 8.99
CA SER A 57 3.65 3.22 8.34
C SER A 57 2.44 3.93 7.72
N PHE A 58 1.28 3.25 7.68
CA PHE A 58 -0.01 3.83 7.31
C PHE A 58 -0.69 4.60 8.44
N GLU A 59 -0.13 4.58 9.65
CA GLU A 59 -0.57 5.47 10.72
C GLU A 59 -0.28 6.91 10.30
N ASN A 60 -1.27 7.48 9.60
CA ASN A 60 -1.38 8.91 9.37
C ASN A 60 -1.02 9.61 10.69
N LYS A 61 -0.10 10.57 10.63
CA LYS A 61 0.20 11.50 11.72
C LYS A 61 -1.05 12.24 12.26
N GLN A 62 -2.21 12.06 11.61
CA GLN A 62 -3.52 12.55 12.04
C GLN A 62 -4.32 11.57 12.92
N ASN A 63 -3.92 10.30 13.08
CA ASN A 63 -4.39 9.43 14.16
C ASN A 63 -3.72 9.84 15.48
N LYS A 64 -4.13 11.01 15.94
CA LYS A 64 -3.89 11.57 17.26
C LYS A 64 -4.21 10.53 18.34
N LYS A 65 -3.26 10.35 19.27
CA LYS A 65 -3.41 9.66 20.57
C LYS A 65 -4.42 8.50 20.55
N THR A 66 -3.94 7.33 20.12
CA THR A 66 -4.61 6.02 20.23
C THR A 66 -5.08 5.71 21.66
N TRP A 67 -4.49 6.34 22.67
CA TRP A 67 -4.81 6.15 24.08
C TRP A 67 -5.47 7.38 24.70
N SER A 68 -6.78 7.51 24.48
CA SER A 68 -7.62 8.28 25.41
C SER A 68 -7.79 7.51 26.73
N PHE A 69 -8.13 8.21 27.81
CA PHE A 69 -8.45 7.55 29.09
C PHE A 69 -9.49 6.43 28.91
N TRP A 70 -10.54 6.68 28.12
CA TRP A 70 -11.58 5.69 27.85
C TRP A 70 -11.07 4.50 27.03
N ASN A 71 -10.22 4.73 26.03
CA ASN A 71 -9.61 3.64 25.26
C ASN A 71 -8.74 2.74 26.18
N ALA A 72 -8.05 3.34 27.15
CA ALA A 72 -7.28 2.59 28.15
C ALA A 72 -8.17 1.77 29.10
N VAL A 73 -9.29 2.35 29.56
CA VAL A 73 -10.27 1.62 30.40
C VAL A 73 -10.88 0.45 29.63
N PHE A 74 -11.29 0.63 28.37
CA PHE A 74 -11.80 -0.46 27.53
C PHE A 74 -10.76 -1.56 27.31
N TYR A 75 -9.50 -1.18 27.04
CA TYR A 75 -8.41 -2.14 26.88
C TYR A 75 -8.11 -2.92 28.17
N CYS A 76 -8.07 -2.27 29.32
CA CYS A 76 -7.96 -2.98 30.60
C CYS A 76 -9.12 -3.96 30.81
N GLY A 77 -10.33 -3.58 30.39
CA GLY A 77 -11.51 -4.45 30.38
C GLY A 77 -11.32 -5.69 29.50
N THR A 78 -10.81 -5.55 28.28
CA THR A 78 -10.59 -6.71 27.38
C THR A 78 -9.52 -7.67 27.89
N ILE A 79 -8.48 -7.16 28.57
CA ILE A 79 -7.48 -7.99 29.26
C ILE A 79 -8.08 -8.70 30.48
N TYR A 80 -8.80 -7.96 31.33
CA TYR A 80 -9.42 -8.51 32.54
C TYR A 80 -10.47 -9.58 32.24
N THR A 81 -11.26 -9.38 31.19
CA THR A 81 -12.28 -10.33 30.71
C THR A 81 -11.73 -11.38 29.74
N THR A 82 -10.43 -11.34 29.43
CA THR A 82 -9.74 -12.28 28.54
C THR A 82 -10.28 -12.37 27.10
N ILE A 83 -10.91 -11.31 26.59
CA ILE A 83 -11.43 -11.25 25.21
C ILE A 83 -10.28 -11.10 24.19
N GLY A 84 -9.23 -10.35 24.55
CA GLY A 84 -8.11 -10.00 23.67
C GLY A 84 -6.87 -10.87 23.84
N LYS A 85 -7.01 -12.06 24.43
CA LYS A 85 -5.92 -13.02 24.65
C LYS A 85 -6.18 -14.31 23.86
#